data_AF-A0A3P6PAY9-F1
#
_entry.id   AF-A0A3P6PAY9-F1
#
_cell.length_a   1.000
_cell.length_b   1.000
_cell.length_c   1.000
_cell.angle_alpha   90.00
_cell.angle_beta   90.00
_cell.angle_gamma   90.00
#
_symmetry.space_group_name_H-M   'P 1'
#
loop_
_entity.id
_entity.type
_entity.pdbx_description
1 polymer ?
#
loop_
_entity_poly.entity_id
_entity_poly.type
_entity_poly.pdbx_seq_one_letter_code
_entity_poly.pdbx_strand_id
1 'polypeptide(L)'
;MNCDVVREGSKSTISWLANGSETLPPNAQIVLDGRRMYIDDITLSNEGVYQCRVRNSAGQSTKNFALAVLAPPRFTDKEYEANIELTSGAVLPLTCYVEGNPRPDVRWLRDGQVLADGAASISDRNQKLILQHNDFTTHR
;
A
#
# COMPACT_ATOMS: atom_id res chain seq x y z
N MET A 1 -11.83 -14.94 7.46
CA MET A 1 -10.79 -15.78 8.12
C MET A 1 -11.48 -16.89 8.90
N ASN A 2 -11.11 -18.16 8.67
CA ASN A 2 -11.76 -19.33 9.28
C ASN A 2 -10.85 -20.01 10.31
N CYS A 3 -11.43 -20.28 11.48
CA CYS A 3 -10.79 -20.95 12.61
C CYS A 3 -11.61 -22.16 13.03
N ASP A 4 -11.41 -23.25 12.30
CA ASP A 4 -12.12 -24.51 12.53
C ASP A 4 -11.33 -25.38 13.52
N VAL A 5 -12.04 -25.92 14.52
CA VAL A 5 -11.47 -26.82 15.53
C VAL A 5 -11.75 -28.26 15.09
N VAL A 6 -10.71 -28.97 14.64
CA VAL A 6 -10.83 -30.33 14.04
C VAL A 6 -11.10 -31.42 15.10
N ARG A 7 -10.93 -31.13 16.40
CA ARG A 7 -11.22 -32.06 17.51
C ARG A 7 -12.06 -31.38 18.59
N GLU A 8 -13.36 -31.72 18.65
CA GLU A 8 -14.35 -31.16 19.60
C GLU A 8 -14.35 -31.83 20.99
N GLY A 9 -13.37 -32.68 21.32
CA GLY A 9 -13.37 -33.49 22.54
C GLY A 9 -13.16 -32.73 23.87
N SER A 10 -12.96 -31.42 23.84
CA SER A 10 -12.82 -30.58 25.04
C SER A 10 -13.49 -29.24 24.80
N LYS A 11 -14.23 -28.73 25.80
CA LYS A 11 -14.80 -27.36 25.79
C LYS A 11 -13.67 -26.37 25.49
N SER A 12 -13.59 -25.94 24.25
CA SER A 12 -12.52 -25.09 23.75
C SER A 12 -13.07 -23.70 23.53
N THR A 13 -12.30 -22.68 23.89
CA THR A 13 -12.67 -21.27 23.68
C THR A 13 -11.89 -20.72 22.50
N ILE A 14 -12.59 -20.04 21.59
CA ILE A 14 -12.01 -19.35 20.44
C ILE A 14 -11.93 -17.86 20.76
N SER A 15 -10.76 -17.25 20.53
CA SER A 15 -10.54 -15.80 20.62
C SER A 15 -9.81 -15.28 19.39
N TRP A 16 -10.11 -14.06 18.97
CA TRP A 16 -9.45 -13.39 17.86
C TRP A 16 -8.57 -12.25 18.37
N LEU A 17 -7.43 -12.04 17.70
CA LEU A 17 -6.50 -10.96 17.97
C LEU A 17 -6.13 -10.25 16.67
N ALA A 18 -5.86 -8.96 16.76
CA ALA A 18 -5.25 -8.16 15.70
C ALA A 18 -3.91 -7.62 16.19
N ASN A 19 -2.84 -7.91 15.45
CA ASN A 19 -1.47 -7.49 15.76
C ASN A 19 -1.02 -7.88 17.19
N GLY A 20 -1.44 -9.06 17.66
CA GLY A 20 -1.16 -9.54 19.02
C GLY A 20 -2.05 -8.97 20.13
N SER A 21 -2.93 -8.00 19.82
CA SER A 21 -3.87 -7.39 20.76
C SER A 21 -5.27 -7.98 20.64
N GLU A 22 -6.03 -7.97 21.74
CA GLU A 22 -7.45 -8.36 21.75
C GLU A 22 -8.38 -7.28 21.19
N THR A 23 -7.85 -6.08 20.95
CA THR A 23 -8.58 -5.01 20.27
C THR A 23 -8.66 -5.28 18.77
N LEU A 24 -9.86 -5.60 18.28
CA LEU A 24 -10.13 -5.80 16.86
C LEU A 24 -10.52 -4.47 16.18
N PRO A 25 -10.38 -4.37 14.84
CA PRO A 25 -10.89 -3.24 14.09
C PRO A 25 -12.41 -3.02 14.33
N PRO A 26 -12.90 -1.78 14.30
CA PRO A 26 -14.32 -1.48 14.57
C PRO A 26 -15.27 -2.11 13.54
N ASN A 27 -14.78 -2.34 12.32
CA ASN A 27 -15.48 -2.99 11.21
C ASN A 27 -15.33 -4.52 11.19
N ALA A 28 -14.71 -5.12 12.22
CA ALA A 28 -14.60 -6.57 12.32
C ALA A 28 -15.86 -7.19 12.92
N GLN A 29 -16.29 -8.32 12.34
CA GLN A 29 -17.43 -9.10 12.82
C GLN A 29 -17.01 -10.55 13.07
N ILE A 30 -17.39 -11.07 14.24
CA ILE A 30 -17.18 -12.46 14.63
C ILE A 30 -18.53 -13.18 14.52
N VAL A 31 -18.53 -14.28 13.77
CA VAL A 31 -19.74 -15.08 13.50
C VAL A 31 -19.46 -16.57 13.68
N LEU A 32 -20.52 -17.39 13.58
CA LEU A 32 -20.44 -18.84 13.73
C LEU A 32 -19.79 -19.26 15.05
N ASP A 33 -20.29 -18.73 16.17
CA ASP A 33 -19.80 -19.02 17.53
C ASP A 33 -18.28 -18.81 17.69
N GLY A 34 -17.74 -17.78 17.04
CA GLY A 34 -16.31 -17.47 17.10
C GLY A 34 -15.47 -18.14 16.01
N ARG A 35 -16.01 -19.08 15.24
CA ARG A 35 -15.24 -19.85 14.24
C ARG A 35 -14.86 -19.04 13.01
N ARG A 36 -15.50 -17.90 12.76
CA ARG A 36 -15.19 -17.06 11.60
C ARG A 36 -15.17 -15.58 11.98
N MET A 37 -14.18 -14.89 11.43
CA MET A 37 -14.06 -13.44 11.48
C MET A 37 -14.02 -12.89 10.05
N TYR A 38 -14.74 -11.81 9.80
CA TYR A 38 -14.57 -10.99 8.59
C TYR A 38 -14.48 -9.51 8.97
N ILE A 39 -14.02 -8.70 8.02
CA ILE A 39 -13.86 -7.26 8.17
C ILE A 39 -14.58 -6.66 6.96
N ASP A 40 -15.60 -5.85 7.21
CA ASP A 40 -16.33 -5.13 6.16
C ASP A 40 -15.59 -3.84 5.80
N ASP A 41 -15.74 -3.34 4.57
CA ASP A 41 -15.13 -2.08 4.11
C ASP A 41 -13.63 -1.98 4.42
N ILE A 42 -12.84 -2.93 3.89
CA ILE A 42 -11.39 -2.99 4.10
C ILE A 42 -10.71 -1.70 3.62
N THR A 43 -9.93 -1.10 4.52
CA THR A 43 -9.05 0.04 4.22
C THR A 43 -7.59 -0.30 4.53
N LEU A 44 -6.66 0.58 4.14
CA LEU A 44 -5.23 0.43 4.46
C LEU A 44 -4.96 0.28 5.97
N SER A 45 -5.82 0.84 6.83
CA SER A 45 -5.69 0.71 8.29
C SER A 45 -5.98 -0.70 8.83
N ASN A 46 -6.62 -1.56 8.02
CA ASN A 46 -6.90 -2.95 8.38
C ASN A 46 -5.74 -3.89 8.05
N GLU A 47 -4.69 -3.43 7.36
CA GLU A 47 -3.49 -4.23 7.10
C GLU A 47 -2.83 -4.70 8.41
N GLY A 48 -2.38 -5.96 8.44
CA GLY A 48 -1.75 -6.52 9.63
C GLY A 48 -1.88 -8.04 9.77
N VAL A 49 -1.56 -8.52 10.96
CA VAL A 49 -1.63 -9.95 11.31
C VAL A 49 -2.80 -10.20 12.23
N TYR A 50 -3.73 -11.02 11.76
CA TYR A 50 -4.87 -11.49 12.54
C TYR A 50 -4.61 -12.89 13.04
N GLN A 51 -5.08 -13.20 14.25
CA GLN A 51 -4.75 -14.46 14.90
C GLN A 51 -6.00 -15.05 15.50
N CYS A 52 -6.26 -16.31 15.19
CA CYS A 52 -7.23 -17.09 15.95
C CYS A 52 -6.51 -17.93 16.98
N ARG A 53 -7.01 -17.89 18.21
CA ARG A 53 -6.43 -18.56 19.37
C ARG A 53 -7.46 -19.46 20.01
N VAL A 54 -7.19 -20.76 19.98
CA VAL A 54 -8.05 -21.82 20.53
C VAL A 54 -7.42 -22.35 21.81
N ARG A 55 -8.19 -22.38 22.91
CA ARG A 55 -7.72 -22.83 24.23
C ARG A 55 -8.62 -23.89 24.82
N ASN A 56 -8.04 -24.90 25.46
CA ASN A 56 -8.73 -25.87 26.29
C ASN A 56 -7.88 -26.20 27.53
N SER A 57 -8.29 -27.19 28.33
CA SER A 57 -7.57 -27.61 29.53
C SER A 57 -6.18 -28.20 29.27
N ALA A 58 -5.90 -28.66 28.04
CA ALA A 58 -4.61 -29.22 27.66
C ALA A 58 -3.63 -28.15 27.13
N GLY A 59 -4.10 -26.96 26.77
CA GLY A 59 -3.26 -25.87 26.32
C GLY A 59 -3.92 -24.98 25.27
N GLN A 60 -3.09 -24.43 24.38
CA GLN A 60 -3.47 -23.44 23.38
C GLN A 60 -2.85 -23.74 22.03
N SER A 61 -3.59 -23.47 20.95
CA SER A 61 -3.06 -23.36 19.59
C SER A 61 -3.44 -22.01 18.98
N THR A 62 -2.58 -21.48 18.12
CA THR A 62 -2.78 -20.20 17.45
C THR A 62 -2.56 -20.36 15.94
N LYS A 63 -3.46 -19.80 15.14
CA LYS A 63 -3.35 -19.71 13.67
C LYS A 63 -3.26 -18.25 13.26
N ASN A 64 -2.24 -17.90 12.49
CA ASN A 64 -2.01 -16.55 11.99
C ASN A 64 -2.55 -16.37 10.57
N PHE A 65 -3.03 -15.17 10.27
CA PHE A 65 -3.50 -14.71 8.96
C PHE A 65 -2.84 -13.36 8.68
N ALA A 66 -2.01 -13.28 7.63
CA ALA A 66 -1.46 -12.01 7.17
C ALA A 66 -2.42 -11.39 6.15
N LEU A 67 -2.91 -10.19 6.43
CA LEU A 67 -3.74 -9.40 5.53
C LEU A 67 -2.89 -8.27 4.96
N ALA A 68 -2.73 -8.23 3.64
CA ALA A 68 -2.18 -7.09 2.90
C ALA A 68 -3.30 -6.39 2.14
N VAL A 69 -3.31 -5.06 2.14
CA VAL A 69 -4.36 -4.26 1.50
C VAL A 69 -3.76 -3.48 0.34
N LEU A 70 -4.19 -3.82 -0.88
CA LEU A 70 -3.71 -3.16 -2.09
C LEU A 70 -4.48 -1.86 -2.34
N ALA A 71 -3.79 -0.87 -2.89
CA ALA A 71 -4.36 0.42 -3.26
C ALA A 71 -3.92 0.81 -4.68
N PRO A 72 -4.85 1.22 -5.55
CA PRO A 72 -4.48 1.68 -6.89
C PRO A 72 -3.64 2.97 -6.81
N PRO A 73 -2.79 3.24 -7.83
CA PRO A 73 -2.07 4.50 -7.93
C PRO A 73 -3.03 5.69 -7.88
N ARG A 74 -2.74 6.68 -7.03
CA ARG A 74 -3.45 7.96 -6.96
C ARG A 74 -2.46 9.11 -6.90
N PHE A 75 -2.73 10.17 -7.64
CA PHE A 75 -2.02 11.43 -7.45
C PHE A 75 -2.46 12.08 -6.14
N THR A 76 -1.51 12.57 -5.36
CA THR A 76 -1.76 13.22 -4.07
C THR A 76 -1.52 14.72 -4.09
N ASP A 77 -0.95 15.25 -5.17
CA ASP A 77 -1.00 16.67 -5.44
C ASP A 77 -2.40 17.11 -5.88
N LYS A 78 -2.72 18.36 -5.58
CA LYS A 78 -3.96 19.03 -6.03
C LYS A 78 -3.68 20.11 -7.07
N GLU A 79 -2.41 20.36 -7.37
CA GLU A 79 -2.00 21.40 -8.30
C GLU A 79 -1.97 20.81 -9.70
N TYR A 80 -3.04 21.07 -10.46
CA TYR A 80 -2.95 21.07 -11.91
C TYR A 80 -1.90 22.11 -12.30
N GLU A 81 -0.83 21.68 -12.96
CA GLU A 81 0.27 22.55 -13.36
C GLU A 81 -0.27 23.72 -14.22
N ALA A 82 -0.14 24.93 -13.68
CA ALA A 82 -0.20 26.15 -14.47
C ALA A 82 0.97 26.15 -15.47
N ASN A 83 0.84 26.87 -16.57
CA ASN A 83 1.95 27.07 -17.50
C ASN A 83 3.16 27.63 -16.73
N ILE A 84 4.27 26.89 -16.75
CA ILE A 84 5.51 27.28 -16.08
C ILE A 84 6.37 28.05 -17.08
N GLU A 85 6.56 29.35 -16.85
CA GLU A 85 7.46 30.20 -17.63
C GLU A 85 8.82 30.31 -16.92
N LEU A 86 9.91 30.00 -17.63
CA LEU A 86 11.27 30.02 -17.07
C LEU A 86 12.24 30.71 -18.02
N THR A 87 13.25 31.34 -17.43
CA THR A 87 14.37 31.92 -18.19
C THR A 87 15.30 30.83 -18.72
N SER A 88 15.92 31.07 -19.88
CA SER A 88 16.97 30.20 -20.43
C SER A 88 18.08 29.94 -19.40
N GLY A 89 18.49 28.68 -19.28
CA GLY A 89 19.48 28.22 -18.30
C GLY A 89 18.92 27.86 -16.93
N ALA A 90 17.62 28.11 -16.68
CA ALA A 90 16.97 27.66 -15.45
C ALA A 90 16.89 26.13 -15.36
N VAL A 91 16.78 25.65 -14.13
CA VAL A 91 16.56 24.24 -13.79
C VAL A 91 15.12 24.09 -13.30
N LEU A 92 14.36 23.19 -13.92
CA LEU A 92 12.98 22.89 -13.54
C LEU A 92 12.89 21.51 -12.89
N PRO A 93 12.68 21.44 -11.57
CA PRO A 93 12.32 20.21 -10.90
C PRO A 93 10.81 19.95 -11.03
N LEU A 94 10.44 18.83 -11.62
CA LEU A 94 9.08 18.29 -11.66
C LEU A 94 9.01 17.10 -10.70
N THR A 95 7.98 17.07 -9.86
CA THR A 95 7.78 15.98 -8.89
C THR A 95 6.41 15.35 -9.09
N CYS A 96 6.40 14.04 -9.27
CA CYS A 96 5.20 13.25 -9.44
C CYS A 96 4.78 12.67 -8.09
N TYR A 97 3.83 13.32 -7.43
CA TYR A 97 3.29 12.88 -6.15
C TYR A 97 2.24 11.80 -6.37
N VAL A 98 2.68 10.55 -6.42
CA VAL A 98 1.81 9.38 -6.60
C VAL A 98 2.01 8.36 -5.48
N GLU A 99 0.89 7.89 -4.93
CA GLU A 99 0.85 6.84 -3.90
C GLU A 99 0.12 5.60 -4.42
N GLY A 100 0.44 4.43 -3.88
CA GLY A 100 -0.22 3.17 -4.20
C GLY A 100 0.43 2.01 -3.45
N ASN A 101 -0.28 0.88 -3.35
CA ASN A 101 0.26 -0.36 -2.80
C ASN A 101 -0.02 -1.53 -3.77
N PRO A 102 1.00 -2.13 -4.40
CA PRO A 102 2.43 -1.81 -4.26
C PRO A 102 2.77 -0.43 -4.81
N ARG A 103 3.96 0.08 -4.45
CA ARG A 103 4.45 1.39 -4.92
C ARG A 103 4.35 1.48 -6.46
N PRO A 104 3.73 2.53 -7.03
CA PRO A 104 3.61 2.68 -8.48
C PRO A 104 4.96 2.84 -9.17
N ASP A 105 5.06 2.33 -10.41
CA ASP A 105 6.12 2.67 -11.36
C ASP A 105 5.78 4.02 -12.03
N VAL A 106 6.75 4.94 -12.07
CA VAL A 106 6.56 6.27 -12.65
C VAL A 106 7.41 6.39 -13.90
N ARG A 107 6.80 6.91 -14.96
CA ARG A 107 7.45 7.17 -16.24
C ARG A 107 7.15 8.60 -16.67
N TRP A 108 8.19 9.31 -17.07
CA TRP A 108 8.09 10.66 -17.57
C TRP A 108 7.95 10.65 -19.08
N LEU A 109 6.96 11.38 -19.57
CA LEU A 109 6.72 11.55 -21.00
C LEU A 109 6.90 13.03 -21.35
N ARG A 110 7.46 13.28 -22.52
CA ARG A 110 7.47 14.58 -23.18
C ARG A 110 6.80 14.41 -24.53
N ASP A 111 5.78 15.22 -24.79
CA ASP A 111 5.03 15.20 -26.06
C ASP A 111 4.53 13.79 -26.45
N GLY A 112 4.14 13.01 -25.44
CA GLY A 112 3.66 11.63 -25.60
C GLY A 112 4.75 10.56 -25.77
N GLN A 113 6.03 10.94 -25.76
CA GLN A 113 7.15 10.01 -25.85
C GLN A 113 7.86 9.85 -24.51
N VAL A 114 8.24 8.61 -24.17
CA VAL A 114 8.99 8.33 -22.94
C VAL A 114 10.35 9.00 -23.03
N LEU A 115 10.72 9.77 -21.99
CA LEU A 115 12.06 10.33 -21.89
C LEU A 115 13.08 9.19 -21.76
N ALA A 116 14.04 9.16 -22.69
CA ALA A 116 15.12 8.18 -22.68
C ALA A 116 16.17 8.49 -21.60
N ASP A 117 16.92 7.47 -21.19
CA ASP A 117 18.03 7.62 -20.26
C ASP A 117 19.05 8.66 -20.78
N GLY A 118 19.37 9.65 -19.95
CA GLY A 118 20.30 10.74 -20.28
C GLY A 118 19.67 11.96 -20.95
N ALA A 119 18.39 11.90 -21.36
CA ALA A 119 17.66 13.07 -21.90
C ALA A 119 17.17 14.04 -20.82
N ALA A 120 17.21 13.61 -19.55
CA ALA A 120 16.95 14.42 -18.37
C ALA A 120 17.48 13.67 -17.14
N SER A 121 17.62 14.38 -16.02
CA SER A 121 18.00 13.74 -14.75
C SER A 121 16.74 13.25 -14.02
N ILE A 122 16.61 11.93 -13.88
CA ILE A 122 15.51 11.27 -13.16
C ILE A 122 16.05 10.70 -11.85
N SER A 123 15.36 10.98 -10.74
CA SER A 123 15.75 10.57 -9.39
C SER A 123 14.53 10.21 -8.53
N ASP A 124 14.77 9.88 -7.26
CA ASP A 124 13.74 9.51 -6.29
C ASP A 124 12.82 8.37 -6.76
N ARG A 125 13.44 7.29 -7.25
CA ARG A 125 12.74 6.13 -7.85
C ARG A 125 11.69 6.57 -8.89
N ASN A 126 12.14 7.42 -9.80
CA ASN A 126 11.38 8.01 -10.90
C ASN A 126 10.30 9.03 -10.50
N GLN A 127 10.18 9.42 -9.23
CA GLN A 127 9.20 10.45 -8.82
C GLN A 127 9.69 11.87 -9.04
N LYS A 128 10.99 12.09 -9.32
CA LYS A 128 11.53 13.42 -9.57
C LYS A 128 12.24 13.49 -10.92
N LEU A 129 11.77 14.38 -11.79
CA LEU A 129 12.39 14.74 -13.05
C LEU A 129 13.02 16.12 -12.90
N ILE A 130 14.26 16.27 -13.36
CA ILE A 130 14.95 17.56 -13.40
C ILE A 130 15.25 17.85 -14.86
N LEU A 131 14.67 18.94 -15.36
CA LEU A 131 14.93 19.46 -16.69
C LEU A 131 15.91 20.62 -16.60
N GLN A 132 16.98 20.56 -17.38
CA GLN A 132 17.93 21.64 -17.57
C GLN A 132 17.97 22.05 -19.04
N HIS A 133 18.36 23.30 -19.31
CA HIS A 133 18.47 23.80 -20.68
C HIS A 133 19.38 22.93 -21.57
N ASN A 134 20.45 22.35 -21.00
CA ASN A 134 21.45 21.59 -21.74
C ASN A 134 21.02 20.13 -22.03
N ASP A 135 19.99 19.63 -21.34
CA ASP A 135 19.52 18.24 -21.46
C ASP A 135 18.92 17.96 -22.86
N PHE A 136 18.61 19.03 -23.60
CA PHE A 136 17.97 18.96 -24.91
C PHE A 136 18.80 19.63 -26.02
N THR A 137 20.05 20.00 -25.73
CA THR A 137 20.97 20.57 -26.72
C THR A 137 21.92 19.50 -27.25
N THR A 138 21.46 18.66 -28.18
CA THR A 138 22.27 17.82 -29.09
C THR A 138 21.39 17.53 -30.33
N HIS A 139 21.76 17.65 -31.60
CA HIS A 139 22.95 18.06 -32.36
C HIS A 139 22.45 18.89 -33.56
N ARG A 140 23.24 19.88 -33.99
CA ARG A 140 23.07 20.55 -35.29
C ARG A 140 23.45 19.61 -36.43
#